data_AF-A0A4R4BQJ5-F1
#
_entry.id   AF-A0A4R4BQJ5-F1
#
_cell.length_a   1.000
_cell.length_b   1.000
_cell.length_c   1.000
_cell.angle_alpha   90.00
_cell.angle_beta   90.00
_cell.angle_gamma   90.00
#
_symmetry.space_group_name_H-M   'P 1'
#
loop_
_entity.id
_entity.type
_entity.pdbx_description
1 polymer ?
#
loop_
_entity_poly.entity_id
_entity_poly.type
_entity_poly.pdbx_seq_one_letter_code
_entity_poly.pdbx_strand_id
1 'polypeptide(L)' 'MLMRLMIGLIKGYQYAISPHFPPSCRYTPTCSTYALTAIEKYGPFKGTWLAIKRILRCHPFHPGGYDPVP' A
#
# COMPACT_ATOMS: atom_id res chain seq x y z
N MET A 1 7.65 -7.96 -16.80
CA MET A 1 8.34 -6.65 -16.66
C MET A 1 7.61 -5.68 -15.73
N LEU A 2 6.36 -5.28 -16.04
CA LEU A 2 5.67 -4.15 -15.38
C LEU A 2 5.48 -4.30 -13.86
N MET A 3 5.11 -5.50 -13.38
CA MET A 3 4.88 -5.78 -11.96
C MET A 3 6.12 -5.50 -11.09
N ARG A 4 7.30 -5.95 -11.54
CA ARG A 4 8.57 -5.74 -10.83
C ARG A 4 8.98 -4.28 -10.77
N LEU A 5 8.64 -3.51 -11.81
CA LEU A 5 8.91 -2.08 -11.90
C LEU A 5 8.08 -1.31 -10.86
N MET A 6 6.78 -1.63 -10.74
CA MET A 6 5.91 -1.04 -9.72
C MET A 6 6.31 -1.45 -8.30
N ILE A 7 6.63 -2.72 -8.08
CA ILE A 7 7.15 -3.21 -6.80
C ILE A 7 8.45 -2.49 -6.43
N GLY A 8 9.35 -2.30 -7.40
CA GLY A 8 10.60 -1.56 -7.23
C GLY A 8 10.37 -0.09 -6.83
N LEU A 9 9.43 0.59 -7.47
CA LEU A 9 9.03 1.96 -7.10
C LEU A 9 8.46 2.03 -5.69
N ILE A 10 7.57 1.10 -5.31
CA ILE A 10 6.97 1.07 -3.96
C ILE A 10 8.03 0.76 -2.90
N LYS A 11 8.95 -0.16 -3.18
CA LYS A 11 10.07 -0.47 -2.27
C LYS A 11 11.06 0.69 -2.16
N GLY A 12 11.35 1.37 -3.27
CA GLY A 12 12.17 2.59 -3.29
C GLY A 12 11.53 3.70 -2.45
N TYR A 13 10.22 3.89 -2.57
CA TYR A 13 9.45 4.79 -1.71
C TYR A 13 9.50 4.36 -0.24
N GLN A 14 9.30 3.07 0.06
CA GLN A 14 9.39 2.56 1.44
C GLN A 14 10.79 2.79 2.03
N TYR A 15 11.86 2.62 1.27
CA TYR A 15 13.22 2.73 1.79
C TYR A 15 13.70 4.18 1.90
N ALA A 16 13.35 5.04 0.94
CA ALA A 16 13.78 6.44 0.94
C ALA A 16 12.88 7.36 1.77
N ILE A 17 11.56 7.16 1.69
CA ILE A 17 10.56 8.10 2.24
C ILE A 17 9.97 7.57 3.56
N SER A 18 9.69 6.28 3.69
CA SER A 18 9.09 5.74 4.94
C SER A 18 9.90 5.99 6.23
N PRO A 19 11.23 6.09 6.26
CA PRO A 19 11.97 6.40 7.50
C PRO A 19 11.80 7.85 7.94
N HIS A 20 11.48 8.74 7.00
CA HIS A 20 11.35 10.18 7.22
C HIS A 20 9.94 10.60 7.65
N PHE A 21 8.96 9.70 7.59
CA PHE A 21 7.57 9.98 7.97
C PHE A 21 7.12 9.06 9.11
N PRO A 22 6.42 9.60 10.13
CA PRO A 22 5.84 8.78 11.19
C PRO A 22 4.83 7.78 10.60
N PRO A 23 4.64 6.60 11.23
CA PRO A 23 3.70 5.59 10.77
C PRO A 23 2.27 6.15 10.77
N SER A 24 1.86 6.71 9.63
CA SER A 24 0.57 7.38 9.46
C SER A 24 -0.52 6.42 8.96
N CYS A 25 -0.14 5.23 8.48
CA CYS A 25 -1.12 4.23 8.07
C CYS A 25 -1.83 3.67 9.31
N ARG A 26 -3.13 3.89 9.33
CA ARG A 26 -4.03 3.47 10.40
C ARG A 26 -4.50 2.02 10.27
N TYR A 27 -4.26 1.41 9.11
CA TYR A 27 -4.60 0.02 8.84
C TYR A 27 -3.37 -0.87 8.88
N THR A 28 -3.56 -2.09 9.35
CA THR A 28 -2.55 -3.17 9.37
C THR A 28 -2.98 -4.27 8.40
N PRO A 29 -2.10 -4.74 7.50
CA PRO A 29 -0.77 -4.20 7.18
C PRO A 29 -0.85 -2.78 6.55
N THR A 30 0.28 -2.07 6.56
CA THR A 30 0.39 -0.69 6.06
C THR A 30 -0.02 -0.58 4.60
N CYS A 31 -0.38 0.62 4.16
CA CYS A 31 -0.90 0.90 2.83
C CYS A 31 0.07 0.49 1.70
N SER A 32 1.37 0.62 1.93
CA SER A 32 2.43 0.21 0.99
C SER A 32 2.64 -1.31 0.96
N THR A 33 2.56 -1.98 2.11
CA THR A 33 2.58 -3.45 2.17
C THR A 33 1.33 -4.05 1.53
N TYR A 34 0.15 -3.46 1.79
CA TYR A 34 -1.08 -3.82 1.11
C TYR A 34 -0.96 -3.66 -0.40
N ALA A 35 -0.38 -2.56 -0.88
CA ALA A 35 -0.15 -2.33 -2.31
C ALA A 35 0.76 -3.39 -2.92
N LEU A 36 1.84 -3.77 -2.24
CA LEU A 36 2.72 -4.87 -2.67
C LEU A 36 1.95 -6.18 -2.80
N THR A 37 1.28 -6.62 -1.74
CA THR A 37 0.54 -7.89 -1.72
C THR A 37 -0.62 -7.88 -2.74
N ALA A 38 -1.29 -6.75 -2.94
CA ALA A 38 -2.38 -6.62 -3.91
C ALA A 38 -1.86 -6.68 -5.35
N ILE A 39 -0.70 -6.07 -5.63
CA ILE A 39 -0.06 -6.13 -6.96
C ILE A 39 0.47 -7.54 -7.23
N GLU A 40 1.03 -8.22 -6.23
CA GLU A 40 1.50 -9.61 -6.36
C GLU A 40 0.34 -10.58 -6.61
N LYS A 41 -0.80 -10.41 -5.92
CA LYS A 41 -1.94 -11.33 -6.01
C LYS A 41 -2.86 -11.07 -7.19
N TYR A 42 -3.13 -9.81 -7.52
CA TYR A 42 -4.12 -9.42 -8.54
C TYR A 42 -3.51 -8.77 -9.79
N GLY A 43 -2.19 -8.58 -9.81
CA GLY A 43 -1.48 -7.89 -10.88
C GLY A 43 -1.46 -6.36 -10.70
N PRO A 44 -0.68 -5.65 -11.53
CA PRO A 44 -0.37 -4.23 -11.37
C PRO A 44 -1.60 -3.32 -11.40
N PHE A 45 -2.54 -3.53 -12.33
CA PHE A 45 -3.72 -2.66 -12.47
C PHE A 45 -4.71 -2.83 -11.31
N LYS A 46 -5.13 -4.07 -11.03
CA LYS A 46 -6.12 -4.37 -10.00
C LYS A 46 -5.55 -4.18 -8.59
N GLY A 47 -4.26 -4.50 -8.38
CA GLY A 47 -3.56 -4.23 -7.12
C GLY A 47 -3.44 -2.75 -6.82
N THR A 48 -3.10 -1.94 -7.82
CA THR A 48 -3.02 -0.47 -7.68
C THR A 48 -4.39 0.14 -7.39
N TRP A 49 -5.45 -0.34 -8.06
CA TRP A 49 -6.81 0.11 -7.79
C TRP A 49 -7.22 -0.16 -6.34
N LEU A 50 -6.97 -1.36 -5.83
CA LEU A 50 -7.26 -1.73 -4.43
C LEU A 50 -6.45 -0.87 -3.45
N ALA A 51 -5.18 -0.63 -3.73
CA ALA A 51 -4.29 0.20 -2.92
C ALA A 51 -4.78 1.67 -2.86
N ILE A 52 -5.10 2.28 -4.01
CA ILE A 52 -5.61 3.65 -4.09
C ILE A 52 -6.93 3.76 -3.34
N LYS A 53 -7.87 2.83 -3.54
CA LYS A 53 -9.15 2.81 -2.82
C LYS A 53 -8.96 2.73 -1.30
N ARG A 54 -7.90 2.09 -0.81
CA ARG A 54 -7.57 2.05 0.62
C ARG A 54 -6.91 3.33 1.11
N ILE A 55 -5.99 3.92 0.33
CA ILE A 55 -5.36 5.20 0.65
C ILE A 55 -6.43 6.30 0.76
N LEU A 56 -7.40 6.33 -0.16
CA LEU A 56 -8.53 7.26 -0.12
C LEU A 56 -9.42 7.10 1.13
N ARG A 57 -9.51 5.88 1.68
CA ARG A 57 -10.24 5.61 2.94
C ARG A 57 -9.42 5.93 4.19
N CYS A 58 -8.10 6.06 4.06
CA CYS A 58 -7.17 6.35 5.15
C CYS A 58 -7.24 7.83 5.52
N HIS A 59 -8.33 8.22 6.18
CA HIS A 59 -8.58 9.57 6.69
C HIS A 59 -8.50 9.59 8.22
N PRO A 60 -8.21 10.75 8.84
CA PRO A 60 -7.98 10.85 10.27
C PRO A 60 -9.21 10.62 11.15
N PHE A 61 -10.38 10.36 10.56
CA PHE A 61 -11.61 10.01 11.27
C PHE A 61 -12.00 8.52 11.11
N HIS A 62 -11.24 7.69 10.38
CA HIS A 62 -11.48 6.24 10.38
C HIS A 62 -10.79 5.60 11.58
N PRO A 63 -11.40 4.66 12.33
CA PRO A 63 -10.73 3.96 13.42
C PRO A 63 -9.53 3.08 12.99
N GLY A 64 -9.24 2.97 11.68
CA GLY A 64 -8.25 2.01 11.19
C GLY A 64 -8.68 0.56 11.46
N GLY A 65 -7.74 -0.39 11.36
CA GLY A 65 -8.00 -1.80 11.65
C GLY A 65 -7.20 -2.80 10.80
N TYR A 66 -7.41 -4.08 11.07
CA TYR A 66 -6.83 -5.16 10.28
C TYR A 66 -7.65 -5.40 9.00
N ASP A 67 -7.06 -5.13 7.84
CA ASP A 67 -7.68 -5.34 6.53
C ASP A 67 -6.62 -5.99 5.63
N PRO A 68 -6.53 -7.32 5.55
CA PRO A 68 -5.60 -7.98 4.65
C PRO A 68 -6.12 -7.91 3.21
N VAL A 69 -5.22 -8.08 2.24
CA VAL A 69 -5.64 -8.25 0.84
C VAL A 69 -6.47 -9.54 0.72
N PRO A 70 -7.70 -9.48 0.17
CA PRO A 70 -8.54 -10.66 -0.04
C PRO A 70 -7.91 -11.67 -0.99
#